data_AF-A0A067FWL3-F1
#
_entry.id   AF-A0A067FWL3-F1
#
_cell.length_a   1.000
_cell.length_b   1.000
_cell.length_c   1.000
_cell.angle_alpha   90.00
_cell.angle_beta   90.00
_cell.angle_gamma   90.00
#
_symmetry.space_group_name_H-M   'P 1'
#
loop_
_entity.id
_entity.type
_entity.pdbx_description
1 polymer ?
#
loop_
_entity_poly.entity_id
_entity_poly.type
_entity_poly.pdbx_seq_one_letter_code
_entity_poly.pdbx_strand_id
1 'polypeptide(L)'
;MFFFLLIRLISEALQKMKGKIPEIAGSHVSSRVLQTCVKYCSQAERDAVFEELQPHFLSLADNTYAVHLVKKMLDNASKKQLAGFISALHGHVASLLRHMVGSVVVEHAYQLGNATQKQELLVELYSTELQLFKNLVSIKESRLVDVISKLGLQKASVLRHMASVIQPILEKGIIDHSIIHRVLMEYLSMADKSSAADIIQQLSGPLLVRMIHTRDGSKIGMLCVKHGSAK
;
A
#
# COMPACT_ATOMS: atom_id res chain seq x y z
N MET A 1 -27.39 -7.88 29.37
CA MET A 1 -26.54 -7.39 30.47
C MET A 1 -25.04 -7.40 30.13
N PHE A 2 -24.47 -8.53 29.67
CA PHE A 2 -23.04 -8.64 29.32
C PHE A 2 -22.55 -7.67 28.24
N PHE A 3 -23.32 -7.45 27.17
CA PHE A 3 -22.94 -6.55 26.07
C PHE A 3 -22.79 -5.08 26.52
N PHE A 4 -23.69 -4.60 27.37
CA PHE A 4 -23.63 -3.25 27.93
C PHE A 4 -22.44 -3.05 28.88
N LEU A 5 -22.11 -4.07 29.67
CA LEU A 5 -20.93 -4.03 30.54
C LEU A 5 -19.63 -3.96 29.72
N LEU A 6 -19.56 -4.72 28.62
CA LEU A 6 -18.41 -4.72 27.72
C LEU A 6 -18.18 -3.33 27.10
N ILE A 7 -19.23 -2.69 26.57
CA ILE A 7 -19.14 -1.34 25.99
C ILE A 7 -18.62 -0.35 27.04
N ARG A 8 -19.16 -0.38 28.26
CA ARG A 8 -18.71 0.51 29.34
C ARG A 8 -17.22 0.34 29.65
N LEU A 9 -16.75 -0.90 29.76
CA LEU A 9 -15.34 -1.21 30.02
C LEU A 9 -14.43 -0.75 28.87
N ILE A 10 -14.89 -0.85 27.62
CA ILE A 10 -14.14 -0.36 26.45
C ILE A 10 -14.00 1.16 26.50
N SER A 11 -15.09 1.87 26.78
CA SER A 11 -15.08 3.32 26.91
C SER A 11 -14.13 3.77 28.03
N GLU A 12 -14.21 3.17 29.22
CA GLU A 12 -13.30 3.46 30.33
C GLU A 12 -11.83 3.18 29.98
N ALA A 13 -11.57 2.07 29.27
CA ALA A 13 -10.22 1.73 28.83
C ALA A 13 -9.69 2.77 27.83
N LEU A 14 -10.47 3.14 26.80
CA LEU A 14 -10.06 4.15 25.82
C LEU A 14 -9.82 5.52 26.46
N GLN A 15 -10.64 5.93 27.43
CA GLN A 15 -10.40 7.16 28.18
C GLN A 15 -9.06 7.14 28.94
N LYS A 16 -8.69 6.00 29.53
CA LYS A 16 -7.39 5.83 30.21
C LYS A 16 -6.20 5.77 29.25
N MET A 17 -6.43 5.37 28.01
CA MET A 17 -5.39 5.29 26.96
C MET A 17 -5.16 6.61 26.24
N LYS A 18 -6.11 7.57 26.35
CA LYS A 18 -6.04 8.87 25.69
C LYS A 18 -4.72 9.60 25.97
N GLY A 19 -4.11 10.13 24.92
CA GLY A 19 -2.78 10.78 24.95
C GLY A 19 -1.61 9.80 24.92
N LYS A 20 -1.85 8.49 24.93
CA LYS A 20 -0.84 7.42 24.85
C LYS A 20 -1.17 6.39 23.78
N ILE A 21 -2.18 6.64 22.95
CA ILE A 21 -2.65 5.69 21.94
C ILE A 21 -1.53 5.32 20.96
N PRO A 22 -0.67 6.24 20.47
CA PRO A 22 0.43 5.89 19.57
C PRO A 22 1.45 4.92 20.21
N GLU A 23 1.82 5.16 21.47
CA GLU A 23 2.74 4.29 22.22
C GLU A 23 2.14 2.90 22.44
N ILE A 24 0.85 2.84 22.79
CA ILE A 24 0.10 1.61 23.00
C ILE A 24 -0.04 0.83 21.69
N ALA A 25 -0.33 1.51 20.58
CA ALA A 25 -0.45 0.92 19.26
C ALA A 25 0.85 0.24 18.81
N GLY A 26 2.00 0.84 19.11
CA GLY A 26 3.32 0.31 18.78
C GLY A 26 3.86 -0.77 19.73
N SER A 27 3.14 -1.08 20.81
CA SER A 27 3.60 -2.01 21.85
C SER A 27 3.26 -3.47 21.57
N HIS A 28 4.22 -4.37 21.82
CA HIS A 28 4.02 -5.82 21.69
C HIS A 28 2.83 -6.34 22.51
N VAL A 29 2.66 -5.84 23.73
CA VAL A 29 1.66 -6.36 24.68
C VAL A 29 0.34 -5.61 24.58
N SER A 30 0.38 -4.27 24.58
CA SER A 30 -0.83 -3.46 24.73
C SER A 30 -1.54 -3.15 23.41
N SER A 31 -0.91 -3.36 22.25
CA SER A 31 -1.54 -3.16 20.94
C SER A 31 -2.77 -4.04 20.75
N ARG A 32 -2.77 -5.28 21.26
CA ARG A 32 -3.91 -6.21 21.18
C ARG A 32 -5.11 -5.74 22.00
N VAL A 33 -4.87 -5.07 23.12
CA VAL A 33 -5.93 -4.47 23.94
C VAL A 33 -6.58 -3.32 23.16
N LEU A 34 -5.77 -2.42 22.59
CA LEU A 34 -6.27 -1.32 21.77
C LEU A 34 -7.03 -1.80 20.53
N GLN A 35 -6.54 -2.83 19.84
CA GLN A 35 -7.26 -3.47 18.72
C GLN A 35 -8.65 -3.98 19.14
N THR A 36 -8.75 -4.57 20.33
CA THR A 36 -10.02 -5.07 20.88
C THR A 36 -10.93 -3.90 21.22
N CYS A 37 -10.42 -2.85 21.87
CA CYS A 37 -11.19 -1.64 22.16
C CYS A 37 -11.74 -1.02 20.86
N VAL A 38 -10.90 -0.81 19.85
CA VAL A 38 -11.30 -0.25 18.54
C VAL A 38 -12.38 -1.09 17.84
N LYS A 39 -12.31 -2.41 17.97
CA LYS A 39 -13.27 -3.34 17.37
C LYS A 39 -14.70 -3.15 17.91
N TYR A 40 -14.83 -2.83 19.19
CA TYR A 40 -16.11 -2.83 19.90
C TYR A 40 -16.56 -1.45 20.42
N CYS A 41 -15.70 -0.42 20.30
CA CYS A 41 -16.05 0.96 20.64
C CYS A 41 -17.08 1.57 19.68
N SER A 42 -17.65 2.70 20.09
CA SER A 42 -18.52 3.51 19.25
C SER A 42 -17.74 4.18 18.11
N GLN A 43 -18.46 4.65 17.07
CA GLN A 43 -17.82 5.37 15.96
C GLN A 43 -17.13 6.65 16.44
N ALA A 44 -17.72 7.40 17.38
CA ALA A 44 -17.13 8.63 17.91
C ALA A 44 -15.80 8.37 18.65
N GLU A 45 -15.72 7.28 19.42
CA GLU A 45 -14.48 6.87 20.08
C GLU A 45 -13.43 6.41 19.07
N ARG A 46 -13.86 5.68 18.02
CA ARG A 46 -12.97 5.27 16.94
C ARG A 46 -12.40 6.47 16.19
N ASP A 47 -13.21 7.48 15.92
CA ASP A 47 -12.75 8.72 15.30
C ASP A 47 -11.74 9.44 16.20
N ALA A 48 -11.97 9.52 17.50
CA ALA A 48 -11.00 10.08 18.44
C ALA A 48 -9.66 9.31 18.45
N VAL A 49 -9.72 7.97 18.41
CA VAL A 49 -8.52 7.11 18.28
C VAL A 49 -7.82 7.38 16.95
N PHE A 50 -8.57 7.55 15.85
CA PHE A 50 -8.00 7.85 14.53
C PHE A 50 -7.25 9.17 14.53
N GLU A 51 -7.87 10.23 15.07
CA GLU A 51 -7.26 11.57 15.14
C GLU A 51 -5.97 11.54 15.98
N GLU A 52 -5.93 10.81 17.09
CA GLU A 52 -4.71 10.67 17.90
C GLU A 52 -3.60 9.88 17.18
N LEU A 53 -3.97 8.87 16.38
CA LEU A 53 -3.03 8.09 15.57
C LEU A 53 -2.56 8.81 14.30
N GLN A 54 -3.32 9.77 13.80
CA GLN A 54 -3.11 10.37 12.48
C GLN A 54 -1.68 10.91 12.26
N PRO A 55 -1.08 11.66 13.20
CA PRO A 55 0.29 12.17 13.04
C PRO A 55 1.35 11.05 13.03
N HIS A 56 1.02 9.88 13.56
CA HIS A 56 1.94 8.77 13.77
C HIS A 56 1.77 7.64 12.77
N PHE A 57 0.75 7.69 11.90
CA PHE A 57 0.42 6.59 11.00
C PHE A 57 1.59 6.11 10.15
N LEU A 58 2.43 7.02 9.67
CA LEU A 58 3.59 6.66 8.88
C LEU A 58 4.57 5.78 9.68
N SER A 59 4.87 6.16 10.93
CA SER A 59 5.73 5.39 11.84
C SER A 59 5.09 4.09 12.36
N LEU A 60 3.76 3.99 12.29
CA LEU A 60 3.03 2.79 12.68
C LEU A 60 2.80 1.85 11.50
N ALA A 61 2.92 2.33 10.26
CA ALA A 61 2.65 1.56 9.05
C ALA A 61 3.67 0.42 8.85
N ASP A 62 4.92 0.60 9.29
CA ASP A 62 5.98 -0.41 9.24
C ASP A 62 6.19 -1.14 10.58
N ASN A 63 5.44 -0.80 11.63
CA ASN A 63 5.52 -1.45 12.93
C ASN A 63 4.73 -2.79 12.95
N THR A 64 5.44 -3.89 13.24
CA THR A 64 4.90 -5.27 13.27
C THR A 64 3.72 -5.46 14.22
N TYR A 65 3.61 -4.67 15.29
CA TYR A 65 2.52 -4.75 16.27
C TYR A 65 1.34 -3.86 15.89
N ALA A 66 1.60 -2.73 15.25
CA ALA A 66 0.58 -1.75 14.89
C ALA A 66 -0.13 -2.06 13.56
N VAL A 67 0.50 -2.81 12.65
CA VAL A 67 -0.03 -3.09 11.29
C VAL A 67 -1.50 -3.53 11.27
N HIS A 68 -1.90 -4.42 12.17
CA HIS A 68 -3.28 -4.91 12.25
C HIS A 68 -4.25 -3.83 12.74
N LEU A 69 -3.81 -2.99 13.68
CA LEU A 69 -4.59 -1.85 14.15
C LEU A 69 -4.77 -0.84 13.03
N VAL A 70 -3.69 -0.45 12.33
CA VAL A 70 -3.73 0.51 11.22
C VAL A 70 -4.71 0.04 10.14
N LYS A 71 -4.60 -1.22 9.68
CA LYS A 71 -5.56 -1.79 8.73
C LYS A 71 -7.00 -1.70 9.24
N LYS A 72 -7.22 -2.01 10.52
CA LYS A 72 -8.56 -1.96 11.12
C LYS A 72 -9.11 -0.53 11.22
N MET A 73 -8.25 0.45 11.46
CA MET A 73 -8.62 1.86 11.42
C MET A 73 -9.04 2.26 9.99
N LEU A 74 -8.30 1.81 8.97
CA LEU A 74 -8.61 2.08 7.57
C LEU A 74 -9.92 1.42 7.11
N ASP A 75 -10.21 0.18 7.55
CA ASP A 75 -11.48 -0.51 7.23
C ASP A 75 -12.72 0.30 7.64
N ASN A 76 -12.60 1.11 8.69
CA ASN A 76 -13.69 1.88 9.28
C ASN A 76 -13.52 3.40 9.07
N ALA A 77 -12.50 3.79 8.30
CA ALA A 77 -12.21 5.19 8.05
C ALA A 77 -13.30 5.80 7.15
N SER A 78 -13.71 7.01 7.48
CA SER A 78 -14.46 7.85 6.55
C SER A 78 -13.64 8.10 5.27
N LYS A 79 -14.31 8.47 4.18
CA LYS A 79 -13.65 8.84 2.92
C LYS A 79 -12.59 9.93 3.12
N LYS A 80 -12.84 10.88 4.03
CA LYS A 80 -11.92 11.98 4.39
C LYS A 80 -10.69 11.45 5.12
N GLN A 81 -10.87 10.57 6.11
CA GLN A 81 -9.79 9.93 6.85
C GLN A 81 -8.91 9.06 5.94
N LEU A 82 -9.51 8.26 5.06
CA LEU A 82 -8.75 7.46 4.08
C LEU A 82 -7.97 8.35 3.11
N ALA A 83 -8.57 9.43 2.60
CA ALA A 83 -7.87 10.38 1.73
C ALA A 83 -6.70 11.07 2.47
N GLY A 84 -6.90 11.45 3.73
CA GLY A 84 -5.84 12.01 4.57
C GLY A 84 -4.70 11.02 4.79
N PHE A 85 -5.01 9.75 5.05
CA PHE A 85 -4.01 8.69 5.19
C PHE A 85 -3.21 8.47 3.90
N ILE A 86 -3.89 8.34 2.76
CA ILE A 86 -3.22 8.19 1.45
C ILE A 86 -2.32 9.38 1.14
N SER A 87 -2.78 10.60 1.44
CA SER A 87 -1.94 11.79 1.29
C SER A 87 -0.73 11.78 2.22
N ALA A 88 -0.82 11.20 3.42
CA ALA A 88 0.30 11.06 4.35
C ALA A 88 1.34 10.01 3.90
N LEU A 89 0.93 9.03 3.08
CA LEU A 89 1.85 8.06 2.48
C LEU A 89 2.70 8.64 1.35
N HIS A 90 2.33 9.81 0.81
CA HIS A 90 3.04 10.44 -0.30
C HIS A 90 4.53 10.66 0.05
N GLY A 91 5.42 10.25 -0.87
CA GLY A 91 6.87 10.30 -0.69
C GLY A 91 7.44 9.10 0.08
N HIS A 92 6.60 8.19 0.56
CA HIS A 92 6.99 7.05 1.38
C HIS A 92 6.49 5.70 0.82
N VAL A 93 5.65 5.69 -0.22
CA VAL A 93 5.05 4.48 -0.80
C VAL A 93 6.13 3.50 -1.27
N ALA A 94 7.14 3.98 -2.00
CA ALA A 94 8.21 3.12 -2.52
C ALA A 94 9.06 2.54 -1.39
N SER A 95 9.28 3.29 -0.30
CA SER A 95 10.00 2.81 0.88
C SER A 95 9.20 1.73 1.61
N LEU A 96 7.91 1.98 1.85
CA LEU A 96 7.02 1.07 2.55
C LEU A 96 6.78 -0.23 1.78
N LEU A 97 6.64 -0.18 0.45
CA LEU A 97 6.50 -1.39 -0.38
C LEU A 97 7.74 -2.29 -0.34
N ARG A 98 8.92 -1.73 -0.04
CA ARG A 98 10.15 -2.50 0.18
C ARG A 98 10.24 -3.06 1.60
N HIS A 99 9.26 -2.80 2.48
CA HIS A 99 9.21 -3.32 3.85
C HIS A 99 8.14 -4.43 3.98
N MET A 100 8.48 -5.54 4.64
CA MET A 100 7.56 -6.69 4.77
C MET A 100 6.25 -6.32 5.46
N VAL A 101 6.31 -5.47 6.47
CA VAL A 101 5.12 -5.00 7.20
C VAL A 101 4.47 -3.79 6.51
N GLY A 102 5.29 -2.83 6.06
CA GLY A 102 4.82 -1.58 5.46
C GLY A 102 4.05 -1.83 4.17
N SER A 103 4.49 -2.80 3.37
CA SER A 103 3.84 -3.18 2.12
C SER A 103 2.41 -3.66 2.31
N VAL A 104 2.11 -4.31 3.44
CA VAL A 104 0.75 -4.78 3.78
C VAL A 104 -0.18 -3.60 4.05
N VAL A 105 0.31 -2.53 4.68
CA VAL A 105 -0.49 -1.32 4.94
C VAL A 105 -0.75 -0.55 3.65
N VAL A 106 0.27 -0.40 2.81
CA VAL A 106 0.13 0.26 1.49
C VAL A 106 -0.83 -0.51 0.60
N GLU A 107 -0.71 -1.84 0.52
CA GLU A 107 -1.64 -2.67 -0.24
C GLU A 107 -3.07 -2.52 0.28
N HIS A 108 -3.26 -2.51 1.59
CA HIS A 108 -4.59 -2.35 2.18
C HIS A 108 -5.22 -0.99 1.83
N ALA A 109 -4.44 0.09 1.94
CA ALA A 109 -4.88 1.42 1.52
C ALA A 109 -5.17 1.49 0.01
N TYR A 110 -4.35 0.83 -0.81
CA TYR A 110 -4.55 0.72 -2.24
C TYR A 110 -5.85 -0.02 -2.57
N GLN A 111 -6.16 -1.13 -1.91
CA GLN A 111 -7.40 -1.89 -2.11
C GLN A 111 -8.66 -1.08 -1.78
N LEU A 112 -8.63 -0.30 -0.70
CA LEU A 112 -9.73 0.58 -0.27
C LEU A 112 -9.87 1.84 -1.13
N GLY A 113 -8.80 2.28 -1.78
CA GLY A 113 -8.76 3.49 -2.58
C GLY A 113 -9.65 3.44 -3.83
N ASN A 114 -10.25 4.58 -4.17
CA ASN A 114 -10.87 4.77 -5.49
C ASN A 114 -9.80 4.91 -6.59
N ALA A 115 -10.23 5.03 -7.86
CA ALA A 115 -9.31 5.10 -8.99
C ALA A 115 -8.28 6.25 -8.88
N THR A 116 -8.70 7.43 -8.42
CA THR A 116 -7.82 8.59 -8.23
C THR A 116 -6.80 8.34 -7.12
N GLN A 117 -7.24 7.77 -6.00
CA GLN A 117 -6.38 7.44 -4.86
C GLN A 117 -5.37 6.34 -5.18
N LYS A 118 -5.79 5.31 -5.92
CA LYS A 118 -4.90 4.26 -6.45
C LYS A 118 -3.81 4.87 -7.33
N GLN A 119 -4.19 5.81 -8.19
CA GLN A 119 -3.25 6.49 -9.05
C GLN A 119 -2.27 7.37 -8.26
N GLU A 120 -2.70 8.05 -7.20
CA GLU A 120 -1.84 8.82 -6.31
C GLU A 120 -0.73 7.95 -5.69
N LEU A 121 -1.07 6.74 -5.27
CA LEU A 121 -0.09 5.77 -4.73
C LEU A 121 0.86 5.23 -5.81
N LEU A 122 0.39 5.07 -7.05
CA LEU A 122 1.19 4.53 -8.15
C LEU A 122 2.20 5.53 -8.73
N VAL A 123 1.86 6.82 -8.73
CA VAL A 123 2.68 7.89 -9.34
C VAL A 123 4.12 7.90 -8.79
N GLU A 124 4.27 7.72 -7.47
CA GLU A 124 5.58 7.66 -6.80
C GLU A 124 6.46 6.50 -7.31
N LEU A 125 5.82 5.39 -7.71
CA LEU A 125 6.49 4.18 -8.19
C LEU A 125 6.94 4.31 -9.65
N TYR A 126 6.38 5.26 -10.39
CA TYR A 126 6.68 5.48 -11.80
C TYR A 126 7.82 6.45 -12.04
N SER A 127 7.82 7.60 -11.36
CA SER A 127 8.90 8.58 -11.48
C SER A 127 8.88 9.57 -10.31
N THR A 128 10.06 9.96 -9.84
CA THR A 128 10.21 11.07 -8.88
C THR A 128 9.69 12.39 -9.44
N GLU A 129 9.84 12.62 -10.74
CA GLU A 129 9.36 13.86 -11.40
C GLU A 129 7.83 13.93 -11.36
N LEU A 130 7.14 12.79 -11.54
CA LEU A 130 5.67 12.73 -11.49
C LEU A 130 5.10 13.06 -10.11
N GLN A 131 5.88 12.90 -9.03
CA GLN A 131 5.47 13.27 -7.69
C GLN A 131 5.25 14.79 -7.57
N LEU A 132 6.04 15.59 -8.29
CA LEU A 132 5.95 17.06 -8.29
C LEU A 132 4.69 17.57 -9.01
N PHE A 133 4.10 16.76 -9.89
CA PHE A 133 2.94 17.13 -10.69
C PHE A 133 1.60 16.78 -10.02
N LYS A 134 1.56 16.53 -8.70
CA LYS A 134 0.37 16.11 -7.93
C LYS A 134 -0.93 16.88 -8.26
N ASN A 135 -0.81 18.16 -8.61
CA ASN A 135 -1.95 19.05 -8.95
C ASN A 135 -2.28 19.16 -10.45
N LEU A 136 -1.36 18.77 -11.34
CA LEU A 136 -1.50 18.92 -12.79
C LEU A 136 -2.05 17.67 -13.46
N VAL A 137 -1.90 16.52 -12.81
CA VAL A 137 -2.32 15.26 -13.40
C VAL A 137 -3.64 14.81 -12.78
N SER A 138 -4.75 15.37 -13.28
CA SER A 138 -6.04 14.68 -13.26
C SER A 138 -5.94 13.47 -14.20
N ILE A 139 -5.16 12.46 -13.79
CA ILE A 139 -4.98 11.19 -14.50
C ILE A 139 -6.27 10.40 -14.30
N LYS A 140 -7.34 10.84 -14.97
CA LYS A 140 -8.47 9.96 -15.21
C LYS A 140 -8.01 8.95 -16.25
N GLU A 141 -7.64 7.77 -15.77
CA GLU A 141 -7.58 6.52 -16.54
C GLU A 141 -6.69 6.51 -17.79
N SER A 142 -5.74 7.43 -17.93
CA SER A 142 -4.76 7.37 -19.03
C SER A 142 -3.63 6.40 -18.69
N ARG A 143 -3.17 5.63 -19.67
CA ARG A 143 -2.05 4.69 -19.49
C ARG A 143 -0.79 5.47 -19.13
N LEU A 144 0.16 4.85 -18.42
CA LEU A 144 1.40 5.54 -18.04
C LEU A 144 2.15 6.08 -19.27
N VAL A 145 2.14 5.35 -20.39
CA VAL A 145 2.70 5.81 -21.66
C VAL A 145 2.11 7.14 -22.14
N ASP A 146 0.80 7.35 -21.97
CA ASP A 146 0.14 8.59 -22.37
C ASP A 146 0.57 9.76 -21.47
N VAL A 147 0.77 9.49 -20.17
CA VAL A 147 1.26 10.47 -19.20
C VAL A 147 2.71 10.87 -19.52
N ILE A 148 3.56 9.91 -19.85
CA ILE A 148 4.95 10.14 -20.28
C ILE A 148 4.97 11.07 -21.50
N SER A 149 4.18 10.77 -22.53
CA SER A 149 4.12 11.58 -23.74
C SER A 149 3.56 12.99 -23.49
N LYS A 150 2.49 13.11 -22.70
CA LYS A 150 1.86 14.42 -22.38
C LYS A 150 2.79 15.34 -21.60
N LEU A 151 3.57 14.78 -20.68
CA LEU A 151 4.48 15.55 -19.83
C LEU A 151 5.90 15.65 -20.40
N GLY A 152 6.15 15.09 -21.59
CA GLY A 152 7.47 15.12 -22.23
C GLY A 152 8.55 14.36 -21.44
N LEU A 153 8.16 13.37 -20.63
CA LEU A 153 9.11 12.60 -19.84
C LEU A 153 9.90 11.63 -20.71
N GLN A 154 11.16 11.40 -20.36
CA GLN A 154 11.96 10.40 -21.03
C GLN A 154 11.56 9.00 -20.55
N LYS A 155 11.00 8.19 -21.46
CA LYS A 155 10.60 6.79 -21.19
C LYS A 155 11.73 5.97 -20.52
N ALA A 156 12.97 6.15 -20.96
CA ALA A 156 14.14 5.47 -20.38
C ALA A 156 14.43 5.91 -18.92
N SER A 157 14.14 7.16 -18.55
CA SER A 157 14.26 7.63 -17.16
C SER A 157 13.21 6.98 -16.27
N VAL A 158 11.95 6.96 -16.73
CA VAL A 158 10.83 6.32 -16.03
C VAL A 158 11.08 4.83 -15.83
N LEU A 159 11.51 4.11 -16.86
CA LEU A 159 11.84 2.68 -16.75
C LEU A 159 12.98 2.42 -15.76
N ARG A 160 14.04 3.23 -15.76
CA ARG A 160 15.15 3.10 -14.78
C ARG A 160 14.67 3.33 -13.35
N HIS A 161 13.84 4.34 -13.12
CA HIS A 161 13.23 4.58 -11.81
C HIS A 161 12.37 3.41 -11.36
N MET A 162 11.44 2.97 -12.21
CA MET A 162 10.58 1.82 -11.93
C MET A 162 11.39 0.57 -11.60
N ALA A 163 12.45 0.27 -12.36
CA ALA A 163 13.35 -0.85 -12.09
C ALA A 163 14.01 -0.74 -10.71
N SER A 164 14.47 0.47 -10.32
CA SER A 164 15.07 0.70 -9.00
C SER A 164 14.09 0.51 -7.82
N VAL A 165 12.79 0.66 -8.08
CA VAL A 165 11.72 0.42 -7.09
C VAL A 165 11.32 -1.07 -7.07
N ILE A 166 11.15 -1.68 -8.24
CA ILE A 166 10.69 -3.06 -8.41
C ILE A 166 11.75 -4.06 -7.93
N GLN A 167 13.02 -3.85 -8.27
CA GLN A 167 14.07 -4.85 -8.05
C GLN A 167 14.22 -5.24 -6.55
N PRO A 168 14.29 -4.30 -5.59
CA PRO A 168 14.37 -4.66 -4.17
C PRO A 168 13.09 -5.31 -3.62
N ILE A 169 11.93 -5.07 -4.25
CA ILE A 169 10.65 -5.69 -3.87
C ILE A 169 10.66 -7.17 -4.27
N LEU A 170 11.13 -7.47 -5.49
CA LEU A 170 11.26 -8.83 -6.00
C LEU A 170 12.30 -9.64 -5.23
N GLU A 171 13.45 -9.05 -4.92
CA GLU A 171 14.51 -9.68 -4.11
C GLU A 171 14.03 -10.11 -2.72
N LYS A 172 13.11 -9.34 -2.12
CA LYS A 172 12.48 -9.68 -0.84
C LYS A 172 11.29 -10.64 -0.97
N GLY A 173 10.89 -10.98 -2.20
CA GLY A 173 9.75 -11.87 -2.46
C GLY A 173 8.39 -11.28 -2.05
N ILE A 174 8.27 -9.94 -2.04
CA ILE A 174 7.03 -9.22 -1.74
C ILE A 174 6.22 -9.11 -3.02
N ILE A 175 5.46 -10.16 -3.34
CA ILE A 175 4.74 -10.26 -4.63
C ILE A 175 3.27 -10.65 -4.46
N ASP A 176 2.70 -10.62 -3.26
CA ASP A 176 1.28 -10.93 -3.09
C ASP A 176 0.36 -9.72 -3.33
N HIS A 177 0.94 -8.51 -3.49
CA HIS A 177 0.18 -7.26 -3.44
C HIS A 177 -0.26 -6.79 -4.83
N SER A 178 -1.53 -6.41 -4.96
CA SER A 178 -2.12 -5.95 -6.23
C SER A 178 -1.51 -4.66 -6.76
N ILE A 179 -1.04 -3.75 -5.89
CA ILE A 179 -0.30 -2.55 -6.31
C ILE A 179 1.01 -2.90 -7.01
N ILE A 180 1.71 -3.94 -6.55
CA ILE A 180 2.97 -4.41 -7.13
C ILE A 180 2.71 -5.03 -8.50
N HIS A 181 1.67 -5.85 -8.62
CA HIS A 181 1.24 -6.40 -9.91
C HIS A 181 0.92 -5.29 -10.93
N ARG A 182 0.26 -4.22 -10.48
CA ARG A 182 -0.07 -3.09 -11.35
C ARG A 182 1.18 -2.40 -11.89
N VAL A 183 2.17 -2.14 -11.01
CA VAL A 183 3.44 -1.52 -11.40
C VAL A 183 4.26 -2.41 -12.33
N LEU A 184 4.34 -3.71 -12.03
CA LEU A 184 5.01 -4.69 -12.89
C LEU A 184 4.38 -4.77 -14.28
N MET A 185 3.06 -4.76 -14.37
CA MET A 185 2.36 -4.79 -15.66
C MET A 185 2.64 -3.54 -16.50
N GLU A 186 2.66 -2.36 -15.88
CA GLU A 186 3.03 -1.11 -16.57
C GLU A 186 4.49 -1.15 -17.02
N TYR A 187 5.41 -1.62 -16.16
CA TYR A 187 6.82 -1.79 -16.51
C TYR A 187 7.00 -2.71 -17.72
N LEU A 188 6.45 -3.93 -17.67
CA LEU A 188 6.56 -4.92 -18.72
C LEU A 188 5.92 -4.46 -20.05
N SER A 189 4.91 -3.60 -20.00
CA SER A 189 4.30 -3.03 -21.20
C SER A 189 5.19 -2.02 -21.94
N MET A 190 6.22 -1.50 -21.26
CA MET A 190 7.10 -0.44 -21.75
C MET A 190 8.55 -0.89 -21.92
N ALA A 191 9.01 -1.85 -21.12
CA ALA A 191 10.37 -2.34 -21.10
C ALA A 191 10.78 -2.94 -22.46
N ASP A 192 12.08 -2.85 -22.77
CA ASP A 192 12.65 -3.60 -23.89
C ASP A 192 12.69 -5.11 -23.59
N LYS A 193 12.98 -5.92 -24.62
CA LYS A 193 12.96 -7.38 -24.51
C LYS A 193 13.93 -7.93 -23.46
N SER A 194 15.10 -7.32 -23.29
CA SER A 194 16.11 -7.77 -22.32
C SER A 194 15.61 -7.50 -20.91
N SER A 195 15.26 -6.25 -20.63
CA SER A 195 14.77 -5.81 -19.32
C SER A 195 13.48 -6.55 -18.89
N ALA A 196 12.61 -6.87 -19.84
CA ALA A 196 11.40 -7.65 -19.57
C ALA A 196 11.72 -9.12 -19.27
N ALA A 197 12.68 -9.72 -19.98
CA ALA A 197 13.11 -11.10 -19.76
C ALA A 197 13.70 -11.29 -18.36
N ASP A 198 14.51 -10.33 -17.88
CA ASP A 198 15.10 -10.39 -16.54
C ASP A 198 14.04 -10.44 -15.43
N ILE A 199 13.01 -9.58 -15.51
CA ILE A 199 11.89 -9.58 -14.56
C ILE A 199 11.06 -10.86 -14.68
N ILE A 200 10.76 -11.31 -15.90
CA ILE A 200 9.99 -12.55 -16.14
C ILE A 200 10.73 -13.75 -15.54
N GLN A 201 12.04 -13.82 -15.71
CA GLN A 201 12.86 -14.90 -15.15
C GLN A 201 12.86 -14.88 -13.62
N GLN A 202 12.94 -13.70 -12.99
CA GLN A 202 12.84 -13.57 -11.53
C GLN A 202 11.47 -13.98 -10.97
N LEU A 203 10.39 -13.72 -11.71
CA LEU A 203 9.02 -14.05 -11.30
C LEU A 203 8.66 -15.52 -11.54
N SER A 204 9.38 -16.20 -12.42
CA SER A 204 9.16 -17.61 -12.74
C SER A 204 9.36 -18.51 -11.50
N GLY A 205 8.56 -19.57 -11.37
CA GLY A 205 8.63 -20.52 -10.25
C GLY A 205 7.64 -20.24 -9.11
N PRO A 206 8.01 -20.45 -7.83
CA PRO A 206 7.07 -20.36 -6.70
C PRO A 206 6.43 -18.99 -6.51
N LEU A 207 7.11 -17.91 -6.94
CA LEU A 207 6.59 -16.55 -6.86
C LEU A 207 5.38 -16.34 -7.77
N LEU A 208 5.37 -16.97 -8.95
CA LEU A 208 4.28 -16.81 -9.91
C LEU A 208 2.91 -17.22 -9.32
N VAL A 209 2.85 -18.34 -8.60
CA VAL A 209 1.60 -18.87 -8.02
C VAL A 209 0.98 -17.89 -7.03
N ARG A 210 1.80 -17.10 -6.35
CA ARG A 210 1.36 -16.10 -5.38
C ARG A 210 0.77 -14.84 -6.02
N MET A 211 1.01 -14.60 -7.31
CA MET A 211 0.57 -13.38 -8.03
C MET A 211 -0.72 -13.55 -8.82
N ILE A 212 -0.99 -14.77 -9.32
CA ILE A 212 -2.04 -15.05 -10.31
C ILE A 212 -3.48 -14.84 -9.81
N HIS A 213 -3.68 -14.53 -8.52
CA HIS A 213 -4.98 -14.26 -7.93
C HIS A 213 -5.55 -12.87 -8.27
N THR A 214 -4.76 -11.98 -8.89
CA THR A 214 -5.21 -10.66 -9.34
C THR A 214 -5.26 -10.57 -10.87
N ARG A 215 -6.08 -9.68 -11.42
CA ARG A 215 -6.17 -9.47 -12.88
C ARG A 215 -4.82 -9.20 -13.53
N ASP A 216 -4.02 -8.29 -12.98
CA ASP A 216 -2.71 -7.94 -13.55
C ASP A 216 -1.68 -9.04 -13.28
N GLY A 217 -1.71 -9.68 -12.11
CA GLY A 217 -0.87 -10.83 -11.80
C GLY A 217 -1.14 -12.04 -12.72
N SER A 218 -2.39 -12.35 -13.07
CA SER A 218 -2.69 -13.41 -14.04
C SER A 218 -2.14 -13.07 -15.44
N LYS A 219 -2.19 -11.81 -15.87
CA LYS A 219 -1.60 -11.36 -17.14
C LYS A 219 -0.09 -11.49 -17.15
N ILE A 220 0.56 -11.08 -16.06
CA ILE A 220 2.00 -11.27 -15.87
C ILE A 220 2.32 -12.77 -15.92
N GLY A 221 1.48 -13.61 -15.30
CA GLY A 221 1.64 -15.06 -15.37
C GLY A 221 1.57 -15.63 -16.77
N MET A 222 0.64 -15.17 -17.60
CA MET A 222 0.60 -15.54 -19.01
C MET A 222 1.88 -15.12 -19.76
N LEU A 223 2.42 -13.94 -19.46
CA LEU A 223 3.71 -13.50 -20.02
C LEU A 223 4.86 -14.39 -19.55
N CYS A 224 4.88 -14.79 -18.28
CA CYS A 224 5.89 -15.68 -17.73
C CYS A 224 5.82 -17.07 -18.35
N VAL A 225 4.63 -17.63 -18.58
CA VAL A 225 4.49 -18.93 -19.27
C VAL A 225 4.91 -18.82 -20.75
N LYS A 226 4.57 -17.70 -21.41
CA LYS A 226 4.86 -17.50 -22.84
C LYS A 226 6.35 -17.25 -23.13
N HIS A 227 7.03 -16.56 -22.22
CA HIS A 227 8.40 -16.05 -22.43
C HIS A 227 9.42 -16.62 -21.43
N GLY A 228 8.97 -17.37 -20.43
CA GLY A 228 9.84 -18.06 -19.48
C GLY A 228 10.65 -19.16 -20.17
N SER A 229 11.84 -19.41 -19.65
CA SER A 229 12.64 -20.57 -20.05
C SER A 229 12.02 -21.85 -19.48
N ALA A 230 12.23 -23.00 -20.14
CA ALA A 230 11.61 -24.29 -19.81
C ALA A 230 12.12 -24.96 -18.50
N LYS A 231 12.57 -24.17 -17.53
CA LYS A 231 13.11 -24.64 -16.24
C LYS A 231 12.09 -24.56 -15.12
#